data_AF-A0A353ZY60-F1
#
_entry.id   AF-A0A353ZY60-F1
#
_cell.length_a   1.000
_cell.length_b   1.000
_cell.length_c   1.000
_cell.angle_alpha   90.00
_cell.angle_beta   90.00
_cell.angle_gamma   90.00
#
_symmetry.space_group_name_H-M   'P 1'
#
loop_
_entity.id
_entity.type
_entity.pdbx_description
1 polymer ?
#
loop_
_entity_poly.entity_id
_entity_poly.type
_entity_poly.pdbx_seq_one_letter_code
_entity_poly.pdbx_strand_id
1 'polypeptide(L)'
;MKKQCHFNPCLICSLIFIALITGCSSPEVRHVSEHVETACIRGTVWHHIPNTVDPVTYPQVGIYAWSHEQNTPLTETKTDKKGNFCIEVPAGNYKVDLRVIGLLYLDGESFKCRGSQDGIVLEQTSGSCAGECMQVNIATACDEFSSMRRK
;
A
#
# COMPACT_ATOMS: atom_id res chain seq x y z
N MET A 1 -49.71 21.59 34.11
CA MET A 1 -48.27 21.95 34.10
C MET A 1 -48.00 22.69 32.79
N LYS A 2 -47.99 24.04 32.82
CA LYS A 2 -46.81 24.94 32.67
C LYS A 2 -46.07 24.74 31.32
N LYS A 3 -45.84 25.73 30.44
CA LYS A 3 -46.11 27.18 30.37
C LYS A 3 -45.96 27.65 28.90
N GLN A 4 -46.68 28.73 28.56
CA GLN A 4 -46.58 29.56 27.37
C GLN A 4 -45.22 30.27 27.19
N CYS A 5 -44.91 30.72 25.96
CA CYS A 5 -44.45 32.08 25.59
C CYS A 5 -44.48 32.21 24.05
N HIS A 6 -45.57 32.74 23.48
CA HIS A 6 -45.66 34.10 22.91
C HIS A 6 -44.69 34.41 21.76
N PHE A 7 -45.18 34.29 20.52
CA PHE A 7 -44.62 34.96 19.35
C PHE A 7 -45.63 36.02 18.91
N ASN A 8 -45.36 37.28 19.25
CA ASN A 8 -46.22 38.42 18.90
C ASN A 8 -45.58 39.19 17.73
N PRO A 9 -46.32 39.49 16.65
CA PRO A 9 -45.83 40.28 15.52
C PRO A 9 -46.10 41.77 15.77
N CYS A 10 -45.08 42.61 15.65
CA CYS A 10 -45.24 44.08 15.56
C CYS A 10 -44.03 44.63 14.80
N LEU A 11 -44.15 44.84 13.48
CA LEU A 11 -44.50 46.12 12.85
C LEU A 11 -43.56 47.28 13.23
N ILE A 12 -42.81 47.70 12.21
CA ILE A 12 -42.48 49.09 11.83
C ILE A 12 -41.09 49.62 12.21
N CYS A 13 -40.46 50.21 11.18
CA CYS A 13 -39.38 51.20 11.17
C CYS A 13 -38.00 50.70 11.62
N SER A 14 -36.88 51.09 11.03
CA SER A 14 -36.54 51.91 9.86
C SER A 14 -35.02 51.80 9.78
N LEU A 15 -34.47 51.82 8.57
CA LEU A 15 -33.16 52.38 8.21
C LEU A 15 -32.00 52.20 9.22
N ILE A 16 -30.97 51.44 8.85
CA ILE A 16 -29.56 51.90 8.88
C ILE A 16 -28.70 50.91 8.10
N PHE A 17 -28.06 51.43 7.05
CA PHE A 17 -26.92 50.87 6.36
C PHE A 17 -25.80 50.52 7.35
N ILE A 18 -25.44 49.25 7.49
CA ILE A 18 -24.08 48.86 7.88
C ILE A 18 -23.67 47.66 7.02
N ALA A 19 -22.86 47.96 6.01
CA ALA A 19 -22.03 47.00 5.32
C ALA A 19 -21.01 46.43 6.32
N LEU A 20 -21.21 45.18 6.75
CA LEU A 20 -20.19 44.39 7.41
C LEU A 20 -19.93 43.16 6.54
N ILE A 21 -18.92 43.34 5.69
CA ILE A 21 -18.21 42.31 4.94
C ILE A 21 -17.58 41.40 5.99
N THR A 22 -18.33 40.41 6.48
CA THR A 22 -17.75 39.29 7.21
C THR A 22 -17.30 38.29 6.17
N GLY A 23 -16.05 38.46 5.74
CA GLY A 23 -15.35 37.45 4.97
C GLY A 23 -15.43 36.13 5.73
N CYS A 24 -16.11 35.16 5.14
CA CYS A 24 -15.98 33.76 5.50
C CYS A 24 -14.53 33.39 5.17
N SER A 25 -13.63 33.56 6.14
CA SER A 25 -12.30 32.96 6.06
C SER A 25 -12.57 31.46 6.17
N SER A 26 -12.49 30.77 5.03
CA SER A 26 -12.40 29.32 5.02
C SER A 26 -11.35 28.92 6.06
N PRO A 27 -11.62 27.97 6.95
CA PRO A 27 -10.56 27.40 7.76
C PRO A 27 -9.52 26.90 6.78
N GLU A 28 -8.34 27.52 6.81
CA GLU A 28 -7.18 27.03 6.10
C GLU A 28 -6.92 25.65 6.69
N VAL A 29 -7.40 24.63 5.96
CA VAL A 29 -7.04 23.25 6.19
C VAL A 29 -5.54 23.25 5.99
N ARG A 30 -4.81 23.37 7.10
CA ARG A 30 -3.40 23.03 7.15
C ARG A 30 -3.34 21.59 6.71
N HIS A 31 -3.12 21.38 5.42
CA HIS A 31 -2.48 20.18 4.92
C HIS A 31 -1.12 20.15 5.60
N VAL A 32 -1.09 19.61 6.82
CA VAL A 32 0.13 19.03 7.36
C VAL A 32 0.41 17.90 6.39
N SER A 33 1.25 18.18 5.41
CA SER A 33 1.92 17.16 4.62
C SER A 33 2.76 16.42 5.64
N GLU A 34 2.19 15.39 6.27
CA GLU A 34 2.97 14.36 6.94
C GLU A 34 3.82 13.75 5.83
N HIS A 35 5.05 14.25 5.69
CA HIS A 35 6.08 13.52 4.99
C HIS A 35 6.32 12.26 5.81
N VAL A 36 5.58 11.20 5.48
CA VAL A 36 5.86 9.86 5.94
C VAL A 36 7.21 9.51 5.33
N GLU A 37 8.23 9.49 6.16
CA GLU A 37 9.55 9.01 5.76
C GLU A 37 9.40 7.57 5.29
N THR A 38 10.02 7.24 4.15
CA THR A 38 9.95 5.91 3.56
C THR A 38 11.33 5.24 3.60
N ALA A 39 11.29 3.92 3.66
CA ALA A 39 12.41 3.04 3.38
C ALA A 39 12.11 2.28 2.10
N CYS A 40 13.14 1.94 1.31
CA CYS A 40 12.95 1.18 0.09
C CYS A 40 13.69 -0.16 0.12
N ILE A 41 13.01 -1.19 -0.39
CA ILE A 41 13.55 -2.52 -0.61
C ILE A 41 13.47 -2.80 -2.10
N ARG A 42 14.57 -3.24 -2.70
CA ARG A 42 14.65 -3.62 -4.11
C ARG A 42 15.18 -5.04 -4.26
N GLY A 43 14.84 -5.68 -5.36
CA GLY A 43 15.55 -6.87 -5.80
C GLY A 43 14.89 -7.59 -6.94
N THR A 44 15.14 -8.89 -7.05
CA THR A 44 14.64 -9.72 -8.14
C THR A 44 13.87 -10.90 -7.57
N VAL A 45 12.82 -11.30 -8.28
CA VAL A 45 12.03 -12.49 -7.98
C VAL A 45 12.30 -13.54 -9.03
N TRP A 46 12.48 -14.77 -8.58
CA TRP A 46 12.55 -15.95 -9.44
C TRP A 46 11.45 -16.94 -9.10
N HIS A 47 11.09 -17.76 -10.07
CA HIS A 47 10.23 -18.91 -9.87
C HIS A 47 10.97 -20.21 -10.18
N HIS A 48 10.64 -21.22 -9.40
CA HIS A 48 11.09 -22.59 -9.62
C HIS A 48 9.88 -23.48 -9.87
N ILE A 49 9.88 -24.13 -11.03
CA ILE A 49 8.85 -25.10 -11.41
C ILE A 49 9.40 -26.50 -11.11
N PRO A 50 8.59 -27.43 -10.59
CA PRO A 50 9.01 -28.80 -10.37
C PRO A 50 9.63 -29.40 -11.64
N ASN A 51 10.69 -30.19 -11.48
CA ASN A 51 11.41 -30.85 -12.59
C ASN A 51 12.14 -29.91 -13.59
N THR A 52 12.24 -28.62 -13.29
CA THR A 52 13.11 -27.69 -14.02
C THR A 52 14.44 -27.47 -13.29
N VAL A 53 15.53 -27.33 -14.04
CA VAL A 53 16.90 -27.25 -13.49
C VAL A 53 17.22 -25.83 -13.01
N ASP A 54 16.84 -24.82 -13.79
CA ASP A 54 17.24 -23.43 -13.54
C ASP A 54 16.07 -22.55 -13.10
N PRO A 55 16.21 -21.75 -12.03
CA PRO A 55 15.22 -20.75 -11.67
C PRO A 55 15.14 -19.65 -12.74
N VAL A 56 13.91 -19.25 -13.09
CA VAL A 56 13.64 -18.23 -14.11
C VAL A 56 13.13 -16.96 -13.44
N THR A 57 13.48 -15.79 -13.93
CA THR A 57 12.95 -14.53 -13.38
C THR A 57 11.43 -14.48 -13.52
N TYR A 58 10.74 -13.95 -12.51
CA TYR A 58 9.28 -13.96 -12.46
C TYR A 58 8.71 -12.56 -12.73
N PRO A 59 8.42 -12.21 -13.99
CA PRO A 59 7.88 -10.90 -14.34
C PRO A 59 6.40 -10.75 -13.98
N GLN A 60 5.97 -9.51 -13.73
CA GLN A 60 4.58 -9.14 -13.48
C GLN A 60 3.91 -9.84 -12.28
N VAL A 61 4.68 -10.34 -11.32
CA VAL A 61 4.15 -10.98 -10.10
C VAL A 61 3.98 -9.96 -8.97
N GLY A 62 2.94 -10.13 -8.16
CA GLY A 62 2.65 -9.27 -7.01
C GLY A 62 3.58 -9.54 -5.83
N ILE A 63 4.05 -8.47 -5.21
CA ILE A 63 4.86 -8.48 -3.99
C ILE A 63 4.13 -7.63 -2.96
N TYR A 64 3.93 -8.19 -1.78
CA TYR A 64 3.16 -7.59 -0.70
C TYR A 64 4.05 -7.41 0.52
N ALA A 65 4.20 -6.17 0.99
CA ALA A 65 4.88 -5.88 2.24
C ALA A 65 3.89 -5.91 3.41
N TRP A 66 4.28 -6.58 4.49
CA TRP A 66 3.51 -6.70 5.71
C TRP A 66 4.37 -6.31 6.89
N SER A 67 3.79 -5.71 7.92
CA SER A 67 4.45 -5.60 9.22
C SER A 67 4.60 -7.01 9.79
N HIS A 68 5.82 -7.37 10.18
CA HIS A 68 6.13 -8.68 10.75
C HIS A 68 5.41 -8.87 12.09
N GLU A 69 5.51 -7.89 12.99
CA GLU A 69 4.98 -8.01 14.34
C GLU A 69 3.46 -7.86 14.40
N GLN A 70 2.88 -6.95 13.60
CA GLN A 70 1.43 -6.72 13.60
C GLN A 70 0.68 -7.60 12.60
N ASN A 71 1.38 -8.24 11.67
CA ASN A 71 0.81 -8.97 10.54
C ASN A 71 -0.28 -8.15 9.82
N THR A 72 0.01 -6.86 9.59
CA THR A 72 -0.86 -5.94 8.86
C THR A 72 -0.24 -5.62 7.49
N PRO A 73 -1.05 -5.47 6.43
CA PRO A 73 -0.54 -5.07 5.13
C PRO A 73 -0.01 -3.63 5.19
N LEU A 74 1.12 -3.38 4.53
CA LEU A 74 1.74 -2.06 4.43
C LEU A 74 1.52 -1.47 3.03
N THR A 75 1.98 -2.19 2.00
CA THR A 75 1.90 -1.77 0.60
C THR A 75 2.13 -2.96 -0.33
N GLU A 76 1.96 -2.73 -1.64
CA GLU A 76 2.19 -3.72 -2.68
C GLU A 76 2.89 -3.12 -3.89
N THR A 77 3.63 -3.96 -4.63
CA THR A 77 4.20 -3.62 -5.93
C THR A 77 4.13 -4.83 -6.85
N LYS A 78 4.58 -4.66 -8.10
CA LYS A 78 4.75 -5.77 -9.05
C LYS A 78 6.15 -5.77 -9.61
N THR A 79 6.63 -6.96 -9.97
CA THR A 79 7.89 -7.06 -10.69
C THR A 79 7.77 -6.52 -12.12
N ASP A 80 8.85 -5.95 -12.63
CA ASP A 80 8.99 -5.49 -14.01
C ASP A 80 9.12 -6.68 -14.98
N LYS A 81 9.41 -6.39 -16.26
CA LYS A 81 9.58 -7.41 -17.31
C LYS A 81 10.80 -8.32 -17.11
N LYS A 82 11.72 -7.95 -16.23
CA LYS A 82 12.94 -8.70 -15.90
C LYS A 82 12.83 -9.39 -14.53
N GLY A 83 11.68 -9.32 -13.87
CA GLY A 83 11.47 -9.87 -12.53
C GLY A 83 12.00 -8.98 -11.41
N ASN A 84 12.42 -7.74 -11.69
CA ASN A 84 12.92 -6.82 -10.66
C ASN A 84 11.77 -6.05 -10.01
N PHE A 85 11.95 -5.66 -8.76
CA PHE A 85 11.01 -4.82 -8.04
C PHE A 85 11.73 -3.76 -7.22
N CYS A 86 10.97 -2.72 -6.88
CA CYS A 86 11.26 -1.85 -5.76
C CYS A 86 9.93 -1.53 -5.05
N ILE A 87 9.95 -1.59 -3.72
CA ILE A 87 8.80 -1.34 -2.84
C ILE A 87 9.21 -0.35 -1.76
N GLU A 88 8.43 0.71 -1.60
CA GLU A 88 8.61 1.71 -0.55
C GLU A 88 7.65 1.41 0.59
N VAL A 89 8.19 1.26 1.79
CA VAL A 89 7.46 0.98 3.02
C VAL A 89 7.66 2.16 3.99
N PRO A 90 6.74 2.41 4.93
CA PRO A 90 6.96 3.43 5.95
C PRO A 90 8.26 3.17 6.72
N ALA A 91 9.12 4.17 6.88
CA ALA A 91 10.30 4.03 7.72
C ALA A 91 9.88 3.87 9.20
N GLY A 92 10.66 3.13 9.97
CA GLY A 92 10.40 2.95 11.40
C GLY A 92 11.18 1.78 12.01
N ASN A 93 11.06 1.65 13.33
CA ASN A 93 11.73 0.60 14.10
C ASN A 93 10.83 -0.65 14.19
N TYR A 94 10.63 -1.34 13.08
CA TYR A 94 9.86 -2.57 12.99
C TYR A 94 10.41 -3.46 11.86
N LYS A 95 9.95 -4.71 11.78
CA LYS A 95 10.37 -5.63 10.73
C LYS A 95 9.30 -5.77 9.65
N VAL A 96 9.75 -6.04 8.43
CA VAL A 96 8.88 -6.23 7.27
C VAL A 96 8.98 -7.66 6.74
N ASP A 97 7.84 -8.23 6.38
CA ASP A 97 7.76 -9.45 5.58
C ASP A 97 7.43 -9.07 4.13
N LEU A 98 8.20 -9.58 3.18
CA LEU A 98 7.84 -9.54 1.77
C LEU A 98 7.25 -10.88 1.37
N ARG A 99 6.04 -10.87 0.81
CA ARG A 99 5.33 -12.06 0.34
C ARG A 99 5.10 -11.95 -1.15
N VAL A 100 5.45 -13.01 -1.89
CA VAL A 100 5.20 -13.12 -3.32
C VAL A 100 4.10 -14.16 -3.54
N ILE A 101 3.05 -13.78 -4.25
CA ILE A 101 1.96 -14.68 -4.61
C ILE A 101 1.65 -14.46 -6.09
N GLY A 102 1.73 -15.53 -6.87
CA GLY A 102 1.52 -15.49 -8.31
C GLY A 102 0.82 -16.73 -8.86
N LEU A 103 0.19 -16.53 -10.01
CA LEU A 103 -0.21 -17.62 -10.90
C LEU A 103 0.67 -17.55 -12.14
N LEU A 104 1.14 -18.70 -12.60
CA LEU A 104 1.96 -18.84 -13.79
C LEU A 104 1.27 -19.83 -14.73
N TYR A 105 1.25 -19.54 -16.03
CA TYR A 105 0.68 -20.41 -17.05
C TYR A 105 1.74 -20.76 -18.08
N LEU A 106 2.08 -22.04 -18.18
CA LEU A 106 3.14 -22.54 -19.05
C LEU A 106 2.69 -23.87 -19.65
N ASP A 107 2.88 -24.04 -20.95
CA ASP A 107 2.62 -25.29 -21.67
C ASP A 107 1.24 -25.93 -21.45
N GLY A 108 0.22 -25.11 -21.17
CA GLY A 108 -1.14 -25.59 -20.91
C GLY A 108 -1.46 -25.83 -19.43
N GLU A 109 -0.46 -25.72 -18.56
CA GLU A 109 -0.56 -25.98 -17.14
C GLU A 109 -0.57 -24.67 -16.34
N SER A 110 -1.29 -24.66 -15.22
CA SER A 110 -1.35 -23.54 -14.30
C SER A 110 -0.58 -23.89 -13.04
N PHE A 111 0.26 -22.99 -12.58
CA PHE A 111 1.05 -23.14 -11.36
C PHE A 111 0.71 -22.03 -10.39
N LYS A 112 0.66 -22.37 -9.10
CA LYS A 112 0.58 -21.42 -8.01
C LYS A 112 1.95 -21.28 -7.39
N CYS A 113 2.51 -20.08 -7.47
CA CYS A 113 3.85 -19.78 -7.00
C CYS A 113 3.79 -18.93 -5.73
N ARG A 114 4.58 -19.31 -4.73
CA ARG A 114 4.68 -18.63 -3.44
C ARG A 114 6.13 -18.52 -2.99
N GLY A 115 6.48 -17.39 -2.40
CA GLY A 115 7.75 -17.19 -1.71
C GLY A 115 7.63 -16.06 -0.70
N SER A 116 8.52 -16.03 0.27
CA SER A 116 8.59 -14.92 1.21
C SER A 116 10.01 -14.69 1.70
N GLN A 117 10.24 -13.47 2.15
CA GLN A 117 11.38 -13.11 2.99
C GLN A 117 10.82 -12.42 4.23
N ASP A 118 10.95 -13.07 5.37
CA ASP A 118 10.35 -12.61 6.62
C ASP A 118 11.38 -11.89 7.48
N GLY A 119 10.91 -10.98 8.34
CA GLY A 119 11.71 -10.37 9.39
C GLY A 119 12.81 -9.41 8.91
N ILE A 120 12.61 -8.75 7.77
CA ILE A 120 13.57 -7.78 7.21
C ILE A 120 13.65 -6.57 8.15
N VAL A 121 14.85 -6.28 8.66
CA VAL A 121 15.11 -5.13 9.54
C VAL A 121 15.43 -3.92 8.67
N LEU A 122 14.60 -2.87 8.77
CA LEU A 122 14.86 -1.59 8.11
C LEU A 122 15.84 -0.79 8.99
N GLU A 123 17.15 -0.98 8.83
CA GLU A 123 18.17 -0.29 9.64
C GLU A 123 18.26 1.20 9.28
N GLN A 124 17.32 2.03 9.76
CA GLN A 124 17.27 3.49 9.55
C GLN A 124 17.51 3.94 8.09
N THR A 125 17.30 3.05 7.12
CA THR A 125 17.49 3.35 5.70
C THR A 125 16.30 4.17 5.24
N SER A 126 16.40 5.49 5.41
CA SER A 126 15.56 6.44 4.69
C SER A 126 15.92 6.33 3.21
N GLY A 127 14.95 6.06 2.34
CA GLY A 127 15.25 5.84 0.94
C GLY A 127 14.00 5.72 0.08
N SER A 128 14.17 6.06 -1.19
CA SER A 128 13.16 5.88 -2.22
C SER A 128 13.72 5.03 -3.34
N CYS A 129 12.83 4.49 -4.17
CA CYS A 129 13.21 3.68 -5.33
C CYS A 129 14.04 4.44 -6.38
N ALA A 130 14.23 5.76 -6.23
CA ALA A 130 15.14 6.57 -7.03
C ALA A 130 16.58 6.59 -6.49
N GLY A 131 16.83 6.09 -5.29
CA GLY A 131 18.12 6.13 -4.60
C GLY A 131 18.68 4.76 -4.24
N GLU A 132 19.48 4.72 -3.17
CA GLU A 132 19.98 3.48 -2.61
C GLU A 132 18.89 2.77 -1.79
N CYS A 133 18.70 1.49 -2.07
CA CYS A 133 17.70 0.66 -1.43
C CYS A 133 18.32 -0.63 -0.91
N MET A 134 17.73 -1.17 0.15
CA MET A 134 18.09 -2.49 0.67
C MET A 134 17.84 -3.56 -0.40
N GLN A 135 18.81 -4.44 -0.61
CA GLN A 135 18.70 -5.51 -1.61
C GLN A 135 18.11 -6.78 -0.97
N VAL A 136 16.96 -7.23 -1.47
CA VAL A 136 16.30 -8.48 -1.06
C VAL A 136 15.82 -9.25 -2.29
N ASN A 137 16.30 -10.48 -2.42
CA ASN A 137 16.04 -11.38 -3.53
C ASN A 137 15.10 -12.49 -3.05
N ILE A 138 14.07 -12.83 -3.82
CA ILE A 138 13.04 -13.81 -3.40
C ILE A 138 12.94 -14.93 -4.44
N ALA A 139 13.13 -16.17 -4.01
CA ALA A 139 12.79 -17.35 -4.82
C ALA A 139 11.38 -17.83 -4.44
N THR A 140 10.59 -18.17 -5.45
CA THR A 140 9.25 -18.75 -5.27
C THR A 140 9.26 -20.22 -5.64
N ALA A 141 8.56 -21.02 -4.84
CA ALA A 141 8.25 -22.40 -5.17
C ALA A 141 6.87 -22.44 -5.84
N CYS A 142 6.79 -23.14 -6.98
CA CYS A 142 5.56 -23.30 -7.73
C CYS A 142 5.02 -24.72 -7.60
N ASP A 143 3.73 -24.84 -7.35
CA ASP A 143 3.02 -26.12 -7.37
C ASP A 143 1.97 -26.10 -8.48
N GLU A 144 1.77 -27.24 -9.15
CA GLU A 144 0.67 -27.40 -10.10
C GLU A 144 -0.67 -27.06 -9.43
N PHE A 145 -1.48 -26.27 -10.12
CA PHE A 145 -2.77 -25.78 -9.66
C PHE A 145 -3.83 -26.08 -10.71
N SER A 146 -4.60 -27.15 -10.51
CA SER A 146 -5.85 -27.34 -11.23
C SER A 146 -6.96 -26.59 -10.51
N SER A 147 -7.44 -25.47 -11.07
CA SER A 147 -8.73 -24.95 -10.63
C SER A 147 -9.80 -25.98 -11.03
N MET A 148 -10.37 -26.71 -10.08
CA MET A 148 -11.56 -27.50 -10.39
C MET A 148 -12.64 -26.53 -10.85
N ARG A 149 -12.89 -26.46 -12.17
CA ARG A 149 -14.16 -25.93 -12.68
C ARG A 149 -15.24 -26.81 -12.07
N ARG A 150 -16.01 -26.28 -11.12
CA ARG A 150 -17.31 -26.84 -10.78
C ARG A 150 -18.11 -26.83 -12.09
N LYS A 151 -18.36 -28.02 -12.63
CA LYS A 151 -19.31 -28.22 -13.73
C LYS A 151 -20.72 -27.97 -13.22
#